data_AF-A0A7W8QI37-F1
#
_entry.id   AF-A0A7W8QI37-F1
#
_cell.length_a   1.000
_cell.length_b   1.000
_cell.length_c   1.000
_cell.angle_alpha   90.00
_cell.angle_beta   90.00
_cell.angle_gamma   90.00
#
_symmetry.space_group_name_H-M   'P 1'
#
loop_
_entity.id
_entity.type
_entity.pdbx_description
1 polymer ?
#
loop_
_entity_poly.entity_id
_entity_poly.type
_entity_poly.pdbx_seq_one_letter_code
_entity_poly.pdbx_strand_id
1 'polypeptide(L)'
;MPDSRLDAALAVPDRRNALESLEEIAAAPPGGPAALAACAGRRYESANADERWLLRHLLGLLPEAGGPVVLDLLARVPSADLLSLAVRRRLAVPAPVLDGLVERLGCTELVVDALGLSGDPGRAEVLGGLLDEEKVRGRAALALARLGAREWTVPIARRLSETTGLAHAAFAVALEEMGDTAAVPYLLDWLARSPGPPAGDVHLALARLTGRDPLIPTSATVQEYSAHVRRVWADLDLTAPPAPRMCRVTAEAPGRLRFSLDEGRGRIRVDYDPPSPGSPWPRWNKTLHVGGRALYRVSSGCGTCETMMGLLGFPPPEAKTEAARVRGALANPRGLTAATADALEPLITELASGDYRAHLVDLPLERVDAPERSWWLRRAAVRADPERRRPDPVDWPGTGHFQTPRMSPGPPPTYGSVLPSQPLDRLDPATVRRHASAIARGERPAALLLAWAEHRCVEAEWEERFLIGVILDGHHRLAAYAAAGVPARLLVLTRTESGGTFEEVLDAL
;
A
#
# COMPACT_ATOMS: atom_id res chain seq x y z
N MET A 1 32.09 -13.10 -23.33
CA MET A 1 32.19 -12.82 -21.87
C MET A 1 30.83 -12.86 -21.17
N PRO A 2 29.70 -12.36 -21.73
CA PRO A 2 28.38 -12.55 -21.12
C PRO A 2 27.96 -14.02 -21.07
N ASP A 3 28.08 -14.72 -22.21
CA ASP A 3 27.69 -16.12 -22.37
C ASP A 3 28.38 -17.03 -21.34
N SER A 4 29.69 -16.88 -21.13
CA SER A 4 30.46 -17.72 -20.19
C SER A 4 30.06 -17.57 -18.72
N ARG A 5 29.59 -16.38 -18.28
CA ARG A 5 29.10 -16.20 -16.90
C ARG A 5 27.69 -16.72 -16.73
N LEU A 6 26.84 -16.54 -17.74
CA LEU A 6 25.49 -17.08 -17.73
C LEU A 6 25.52 -18.62 -17.74
N ASP A 7 26.35 -19.22 -18.59
CA ASP A 7 26.52 -20.68 -18.66
C ASP A 7 27.02 -21.25 -17.34
N ALA A 8 27.97 -20.56 -16.68
CA ALA A 8 28.45 -20.96 -15.36
C ALA A 8 27.34 -20.93 -14.30
N ALA A 9 26.49 -19.90 -14.30
CA ALA A 9 25.36 -19.79 -13.37
C ALA A 9 24.28 -20.84 -13.64
N LEU A 10 23.99 -21.14 -14.91
CA LEU A 10 23.01 -22.17 -15.29
C LEU A 10 23.51 -23.59 -15.04
N ALA A 11 24.83 -23.81 -15.03
CA ALA A 11 25.44 -25.10 -14.73
C ALA A 11 25.48 -25.45 -13.22
N VAL A 12 25.09 -24.52 -12.34
CA VAL A 12 25.04 -24.76 -10.90
C VAL A 12 23.95 -25.81 -10.61
N PRO A 13 24.29 -26.99 -10.04
CA PRO A 13 23.32 -28.08 -9.87
C PRO A 13 22.21 -27.75 -8.87
N ASP A 14 22.54 -26.95 -7.86
CA ASP A 14 21.58 -26.49 -6.87
C ASP A 14 20.85 -25.24 -7.38
N ARG A 15 19.52 -25.34 -7.42
CA ARG A 15 18.65 -24.30 -7.99
C ARG A 15 18.72 -22.98 -7.22
N ARG A 16 18.95 -23.03 -5.91
CA ARG A 16 19.05 -21.81 -5.08
C ARG A 16 20.37 -21.09 -5.36
N ASN A 17 21.47 -21.82 -5.37
CA ASN A 17 22.78 -21.27 -5.69
C ASN A 17 22.82 -20.72 -7.13
N ALA A 18 22.08 -21.35 -8.06
CA ALA A 18 21.90 -20.82 -9.42
C ALA A 18 21.18 -19.46 -9.42
N LEU A 19 20.14 -19.27 -8.60
CA LEU A 19 19.43 -17.99 -8.46
C LEU A 19 20.34 -16.90 -7.89
N GLU A 20 21.04 -17.19 -6.79
CA GLU A 20 21.98 -16.26 -6.17
C GLU A 20 23.05 -15.81 -7.19
N SER A 21 23.58 -16.77 -7.96
CA SER A 21 24.53 -16.47 -9.06
C SER A 21 23.93 -15.57 -10.14
N LEU A 22 22.65 -15.76 -10.49
CA LEU A 22 21.96 -14.92 -11.48
C LEU A 22 21.68 -13.51 -10.94
N GLU A 23 21.35 -13.38 -9.66
CA GLU A 23 21.17 -12.09 -8.99
C GLU A 23 22.47 -11.28 -8.97
N GLU A 24 23.60 -11.93 -8.66
CA GLU A 24 24.93 -11.32 -8.74
C GLU A 24 25.29 -10.85 -10.15
N ILE A 25 25.00 -11.67 -11.16
CA ILE A 25 25.22 -11.31 -12.58
C ILE A 25 24.29 -10.15 -12.98
N ALA A 26 23.04 -10.14 -12.54
CA ALA A 26 22.10 -9.05 -12.83
C ALA A 26 22.49 -7.73 -12.15
N ALA A 27 23.09 -7.78 -10.95
CA ALA A 27 23.59 -6.62 -10.24
C ALA A 27 24.80 -5.97 -10.93
N ALA A 28 25.65 -6.76 -11.61
CA ALA A 28 26.79 -6.29 -12.40
C ALA A 28 26.85 -6.97 -13.78
N PRO A 29 25.96 -6.59 -14.74
CA PRO A 29 25.80 -7.31 -15.99
C PRO A 29 27.04 -7.25 -16.90
N PRO A 30 27.63 -8.39 -17.29
CA PRO A 30 28.74 -8.40 -18.22
C PRO A 30 28.30 -7.86 -19.59
N GLY A 31 28.94 -6.78 -20.06
CA GLY A 31 28.56 -6.11 -21.31
C GLY A 31 27.27 -5.28 -21.21
N GLY A 32 26.77 -5.06 -19.99
CA GLY A 32 25.57 -4.25 -19.72
C GLY A 32 24.26 -5.05 -19.71
N PRO A 33 23.19 -4.48 -19.12
CA PRO A 33 21.89 -5.17 -18.96
C PRO A 33 21.30 -5.68 -20.28
N ALA A 34 21.42 -4.89 -21.36
CA ALA A 34 20.90 -5.24 -22.69
C ALA A 34 21.62 -6.46 -23.29
N ALA A 35 22.95 -6.54 -23.16
CA ALA A 35 23.72 -7.68 -23.67
C ALA A 35 23.38 -8.97 -22.93
N LEU A 36 23.24 -8.89 -21.60
CA LEU A 36 22.84 -10.01 -20.76
C LEU A 36 21.41 -10.48 -21.07
N ALA A 37 20.46 -9.55 -21.22
CA ALA A 37 19.09 -9.88 -21.61
C ALA A 37 19.04 -10.56 -22.99
N ALA A 38 19.77 -10.04 -23.98
CA ALA A 38 19.84 -10.64 -25.31
C ALA A 38 20.46 -12.04 -25.29
N CYS A 39 21.50 -12.26 -24.47
CA CYS A 39 22.09 -13.58 -24.22
C CYS A 39 21.06 -14.55 -23.63
N ALA A 40 20.37 -14.13 -22.57
CA ALA A 40 19.32 -14.93 -21.95
C ALA A 40 18.21 -15.29 -22.94
N GLY A 41 17.80 -14.34 -23.80
CA GLY A 41 16.83 -14.55 -24.87
C GLY A 41 17.24 -15.63 -25.86
N ARG A 42 18.46 -15.57 -26.40
CA ARG A 42 18.98 -16.60 -27.32
C ARG A 42 19.02 -17.98 -26.65
N ARG A 43 19.43 -18.07 -25.39
CA ARG A 43 19.52 -19.33 -24.65
C ARG A 43 18.14 -19.95 -24.40
N TYR A 44 17.14 -19.12 -24.13
CA TYR A 44 15.79 -19.55 -23.72
C TYR A 44 15.11 -20.51 -24.71
N GLU A 45 15.29 -20.29 -26.02
CA GLU A 45 14.62 -21.09 -27.05
C GLU A 45 15.07 -22.55 -27.02
N SER A 46 16.38 -22.77 -26.89
CA SER A 46 17.01 -24.09 -26.80
C SER A 46 17.00 -24.72 -25.39
N ALA A 47 16.63 -23.94 -24.38
CA ALA A 47 16.72 -24.33 -22.98
C ALA A 47 15.66 -25.37 -22.59
N ASN A 48 16.01 -26.24 -21.62
CA ASN A 48 15.05 -27.14 -20.99
C ASN A 48 14.13 -26.39 -20.00
N ALA A 49 13.18 -27.08 -19.36
CA ALA A 49 12.20 -26.45 -18.47
C ALA A 49 12.83 -25.72 -17.26
N ASP A 50 13.84 -26.32 -16.63
CA ASP A 50 14.51 -25.74 -15.46
C ASP A 50 15.35 -24.52 -15.85
N GLU A 51 16.09 -24.61 -16.96
CA GLU A 51 16.85 -23.48 -17.50
C GLU A 51 15.92 -22.34 -17.93
N ARG A 52 14.78 -22.61 -18.57
CA ARG A 52 13.79 -21.59 -18.93
C ARG A 52 13.25 -20.87 -17.69
N TRP A 53 13.02 -21.60 -16.61
CA TRP A 53 12.59 -20.99 -15.36
C TRP A 53 13.63 -20.03 -14.80
N LEU A 54 14.91 -20.40 -14.80
CA LEU A 54 16.04 -19.57 -14.37
C LEU A 54 16.22 -18.34 -15.28
N LEU A 55 16.19 -18.54 -16.59
CA LEU A 55 16.31 -17.46 -17.58
C LEU A 55 15.14 -16.46 -17.48
N ARG A 56 13.92 -16.93 -17.25
CA ARG A 56 12.76 -16.08 -16.96
C ARG A 56 12.98 -15.25 -15.70
N HIS A 57 13.53 -15.85 -14.64
CA HIS A 57 13.86 -15.13 -13.42
C HIS A 57 14.89 -14.02 -13.71
N LEU A 58 15.98 -14.34 -14.41
CA LEU A 58 16.98 -13.36 -14.84
C LEU A 58 16.37 -12.20 -15.67
N LEU A 59 15.52 -12.50 -16.65
CA LEU A 59 14.82 -11.47 -17.43
C LEU A 59 13.87 -10.60 -16.57
N GLY A 60 13.39 -11.14 -15.45
CA GLY A 60 12.65 -10.40 -14.44
C GLY A 60 13.52 -9.42 -13.64
N LEU A 61 14.77 -9.80 -13.34
CA LEU A 61 15.76 -8.95 -12.66
C LEU A 61 16.30 -7.81 -13.54
N LEU A 62 16.09 -7.88 -14.85
CA LEU A 62 16.55 -6.88 -15.82
C LEU A 62 15.36 -6.03 -16.29
N PRO A 63 14.99 -4.94 -15.60
CA PRO A 63 13.79 -4.17 -15.91
C PRO A 63 13.87 -3.58 -17.34
N GLU A 64 14.62 -2.52 -17.60
CA GLU A 64 14.56 -1.87 -18.93
C GLU A 64 14.97 -2.79 -20.09
N ALA A 65 15.98 -3.63 -19.87
CA ALA A 65 16.53 -4.50 -20.89
C ALA A 65 15.74 -5.81 -21.14
N GLY A 66 15.13 -6.39 -20.11
CA GLY A 66 14.45 -7.68 -20.21
C GLY A 66 13.08 -7.61 -20.89
N GLY A 67 12.41 -6.46 -20.83
CA GLY A 67 11.06 -6.28 -21.38
C GLY A 67 10.97 -6.57 -22.88
N PRO A 68 11.78 -5.91 -23.73
CA PRO A 68 11.81 -6.16 -25.17
C PRO A 68 12.11 -7.63 -25.51
N VAL A 69 13.02 -8.26 -24.77
CA VAL A 69 13.38 -9.68 -24.97
C VAL A 69 12.22 -10.60 -24.61
N VAL A 70 11.49 -10.32 -23.52
CA VAL A 70 10.30 -11.10 -23.16
C VAL A 70 9.22 -11.00 -24.23
N LEU A 71 8.98 -9.82 -24.80
CA LEU A 71 8.01 -9.63 -25.87
C LEU A 71 8.40 -10.36 -27.16
N ASP A 72 9.68 -10.28 -27.53
CA ASP A 72 10.23 -11.01 -28.68
C ASP A 72 10.16 -12.54 -28.49
N LEU A 73 10.51 -13.04 -27.30
CA LEU A 73 10.36 -14.44 -26.95
C LEU A 73 8.89 -14.89 -26.94
N LEU A 74 7.96 -14.04 -26.50
CA LEU A 74 6.53 -14.36 -26.56
C LEU A 74 6.04 -14.52 -28.00
N ALA A 75 6.57 -13.76 -28.96
CA ALA A 75 6.23 -13.89 -30.37
C ALA A 75 6.73 -15.21 -30.99
N ARG A 76 7.90 -15.69 -30.54
CA ARG A 76 8.59 -16.87 -31.11
C ARG A 76 8.26 -18.17 -30.39
N VAL A 77 8.18 -18.13 -29.07
CA VAL A 77 7.93 -19.26 -28.18
C VAL A 77 6.83 -18.88 -27.17
N PRO A 78 5.57 -18.73 -27.62
CA PRO A 78 4.53 -18.22 -26.74
C PRO A 78 4.32 -19.21 -25.59
N SER A 79 4.28 -18.75 -24.33
CA SER A 79 4.11 -19.65 -23.17
C SER A 79 3.45 -18.92 -22.01
N ALA A 80 2.71 -19.65 -21.17
CA ALA A 80 2.05 -19.08 -20.00
C ALA A 80 3.05 -18.45 -19.01
N ASP A 81 4.25 -19.02 -18.90
CA ASP A 81 5.32 -18.50 -18.04
C ASP A 81 5.87 -17.14 -18.49
N LEU A 82 6.13 -16.98 -19.79
CA LEU A 82 6.54 -15.69 -20.35
C LEU A 82 5.40 -14.68 -20.29
N LEU A 83 4.16 -15.11 -20.53
CA LEU A 83 2.98 -14.24 -20.42
C LEU A 83 2.79 -13.75 -18.99
N SER A 84 2.94 -14.64 -17.99
CA SER A 84 2.92 -14.28 -16.58
C SER A 84 4.01 -13.26 -16.23
N LEU A 85 5.22 -13.39 -16.79
CA LEU A 85 6.26 -12.39 -16.61
C LEU A 85 5.88 -11.05 -17.27
N ALA A 86 5.38 -11.08 -18.52
CA ALA A 86 4.94 -9.88 -19.23
C ALA A 86 3.83 -9.13 -18.47
N VAL A 87 2.80 -9.84 -18.00
CA VAL A 87 1.69 -9.29 -17.20
C VAL A 87 2.18 -8.68 -15.90
N ARG A 88 3.00 -9.40 -15.12
CA ARG A 88 3.59 -8.87 -13.87
C ARG A 88 4.41 -7.61 -14.10
N ARG A 89 5.06 -7.54 -15.26
CA ARG A 89 5.87 -6.40 -15.69
C ARG A 89 5.07 -5.33 -16.45
N ARG A 90 3.75 -5.49 -16.57
CA ARG A 90 2.83 -4.58 -17.27
C ARG A 90 3.26 -4.27 -18.70
N LEU A 91 3.83 -5.26 -19.39
CA LEU A 91 4.27 -5.09 -20.79
C LEU A 91 3.07 -5.15 -21.72
N ALA A 92 2.98 -4.20 -22.65
CA ALA A 92 1.99 -4.23 -23.73
C ALA A 92 2.40 -5.29 -24.74
N VAL A 93 1.72 -6.44 -24.73
CA VAL A 93 1.97 -7.53 -25.68
C VAL A 93 1.40 -7.14 -27.05
N PRO A 94 2.16 -7.27 -28.16
CA PRO A 94 1.67 -6.91 -29.48
C PRO A 94 0.41 -7.68 -29.88
N ALA A 95 -0.50 -7.01 -30.59
CA ALA A 95 -1.80 -7.55 -31.00
C ALA A 95 -1.70 -8.95 -31.67
N PRO A 96 -0.83 -9.19 -32.68
CA PRO A 96 -0.76 -10.50 -33.34
C PRO A 96 -0.31 -11.63 -32.40
N VAL A 97 0.53 -11.29 -31.41
CA VAL A 97 1.00 -12.24 -30.41
C VAL A 97 -0.12 -12.56 -29.42
N LEU A 98 -0.89 -11.55 -29.00
CA LEU A 98 -2.06 -11.75 -28.17
C LEU A 98 -3.12 -12.60 -28.86
N ASP A 99 -3.38 -12.36 -30.14
CA ASP A 99 -4.33 -13.16 -30.93
C ASP A 99 -3.93 -14.64 -30.94
N GLY A 100 -2.67 -14.94 -31.26
CA GLY A 100 -2.15 -16.30 -31.21
C GLY A 100 -2.14 -16.91 -29.79
N LEU A 101 -1.98 -16.09 -28.74
CA LEU A 101 -2.12 -16.55 -27.36
C LEU A 101 -3.56 -16.88 -26.99
N VAL A 102 -4.53 -16.07 -27.43
CA VAL A 102 -5.97 -16.33 -27.23
C VAL A 102 -6.38 -17.62 -27.94
N GLU A 103 -5.98 -17.80 -29.21
CA GLU A 103 -6.31 -19.01 -29.99
C GLU A 103 -5.76 -20.28 -29.33
N ARG A 104 -4.54 -20.21 -28.77
CA ARG A 104 -3.82 -21.38 -28.28
C ARG A 104 -4.08 -21.71 -26.81
N LEU A 105 -4.22 -20.70 -25.96
CA LEU A 105 -4.39 -20.86 -24.51
C LEU A 105 -5.85 -20.64 -24.08
N GLY A 106 -6.68 -20.05 -24.92
CA GLY A 106 -8.00 -19.53 -24.55
C GLY A 106 -7.91 -18.29 -23.65
N CYS A 107 -9.08 -17.75 -23.30
CA CYS A 107 -9.20 -16.60 -22.40
C CYS A 107 -8.98 -16.99 -20.93
N THR A 108 -7.76 -17.40 -20.59
CA THR A 108 -7.34 -17.59 -19.19
C THR A 108 -7.18 -16.25 -18.47
N GLU A 109 -7.13 -16.23 -17.13
CA GLU A 109 -6.93 -14.99 -16.36
C GLU A 109 -5.70 -14.18 -16.82
N LEU A 110 -4.59 -14.86 -17.13
CA LEU A 110 -3.37 -14.21 -17.62
C LEU A 110 -3.55 -13.58 -19.00
N VAL A 111 -4.28 -14.25 -19.89
CA VAL A 111 -4.60 -13.71 -21.22
C VAL A 111 -5.53 -12.50 -21.09
N VAL A 112 -6.53 -12.56 -20.19
CA VAL A 112 -7.43 -11.43 -19.89
C VAL A 112 -6.67 -10.23 -19.33
N ASP A 113 -5.77 -10.44 -18.38
CA ASP A 113 -4.91 -9.36 -17.86
C ASP A 113 -4.04 -8.76 -18.97
N ALA A 114 -3.47 -9.59 -19.86
CA ALA A 114 -2.63 -9.13 -20.97
C ALA A 114 -3.43 -8.34 -22.03
N LEU A 115 -4.67 -8.76 -22.32
CA LEU A 115 -5.60 -8.01 -23.18
C LEU A 115 -5.87 -6.62 -22.60
N GLY A 116 -6.13 -6.51 -21.29
CA GLY A 116 -6.31 -5.21 -20.63
C GLY A 116 -5.06 -4.32 -20.59
N LEU A 117 -3.86 -4.92 -20.66
CA LEU A 117 -2.58 -4.21 -20.70
C LEU A 117 -2.13 -3.84 -22.12
N SER A 118 -2.82 -4.32 -23.16
CA SER A 118 -2.43 -4.11 -24.56
C SER A 118 -2.48 -2.64 -24.99
N GLY A 119 -3.35 -1.84 -24.36
CA GLY A 119 -3.64 -0.47 -24.79
C GLY A 119 -4.41 -0.38 -26.11
N ASP A 120 -4.90 -1.50 -26.65
CA ASP A 120 -5.68 -1.58 -27.88
C ASP A 120 -7.19 -1.51 -27.57
N PRO A 121 -7.88 -0.40 -27.86
CA PRO A 121 -9.31 -0.26 -27.57
C PRO A 121 -10.17 -1.31 -28.28
N GLY A 122 -9.69 -1.90 -29.39
CA GLY A 122 -10.38 -2.97 -30.10
C GLY A 122 -10.56 -4.24 -29.26
N ARG A 123 -9.88 -4.36 -28.11
CA ARG A 123 -10.02 -5.48 -27.16
C ARG A 123 -11.22 -5.35 -26.23
N ALA A 124 -11.85 -4.18 -26.15
CA ALA A 124 -12.95 -3.91 -25.24
C ALA A 124 -14.13 -4.88 -25.45
N GLU A 125 -14.54 -5.13 -26.69
CA GLU A 125 -15.65 -6.06 -27.01
C GLU A 125 -15.35 -7.50 -26.56
N VAL A 126 -14.13 -7.99 -26.81
CA VAL A 126 -13.71 -9.33 -26.38
C VAL A 126 -13.73 -9.44 -24.87
N LEU A 127 -13.18 -8.46 -24.16
CA LEU A 127 -13.19 -8.41 -22.70
C LEU A 127 -14.61 -8.28 -22.14
N GLY A 128 -15.46 -7.50 -22.80
CA GLY A 128 -16.86 -7.32 -22.44
C GLY A 128 -17.68 -8.60 -22.51
N GLY A 129 -17.46 -9.41 -23.55
CA GLY A 129 -18.06 -10.75 -23.64
C GLY A 129 -17.66 -11.69 -22.51
N LEU A 130 -16.48 -11.49 -21.90
CA LEU A 130 -15.99 -12.29 -20.77
C LEU A 130 -16.58 -11.88 -19.42
N LEU A 131 -17.40 -10.83 -19.35
CA LEU A 131 -18.12 -10.46 -18.13
C LEU A 131 -19.17 -11.51 -17.72
N ASP A 132 -19.64 -12.30 -18.68
CA ASP A 132 -20.61 -13.38 -18.45
C ASP A 132 -19.92 -14.71 -18.09
N GLU A 133 -18.59 -14.79 -18.22
CA GLU A 133 -17.80 -16.00 -17.94
C GLU A 133 -17.37 -16.07 -16.47
N GLU A 134 -17.99 -16.96 -15.69
CA GLU A 134 -17.86 -17.02 -14.22
C GLU A 134 -16.40 -17.02 -13.72
N LYS A 135 -15.52 -17.76 -14.41
CA LYS A 135 -14.11 -17.93 -14.03
C LYS A 135 -13.26 -16.68 -14.22
N VAL A 136 -13.62 -15.80 -15.16
CA VAL A 136 -12.78 -14.66 -15.56
C VAL A 136 -13.48 -13.31 -15.51
N ARG A 137 -14.79 -13.26 -15.24
CA ARG A 137 -15.57 -12.01 -15.19
C ARG A 137 -14.95 -10.90 -14.35
N GLY A 138 -14.44 -11.24 -13.15
CA GLY A 138 -13.78 -10.27 -12.27
C GLY A 138 -12.51 -9.71 -12.90
N ARG A 139 -11.71 -10.57 -13.54
CA ARG A 139 -10.51 -10.16 -14.30
C ARG A 139 -10.87 -9.33 -15.52
N ALA A 140 -11.94 -9.69 -16.22
CA ALA A 140 -12.42 -8.98 -17.40
C ALA A 140 -12.84 -7.55 -17.04
N ALA A 141 -13.58 -7.36 -15.95
CA ALA A 141 -13.92 -6.02 -15.44
C ALA A 141 -12.68 -5.18 -15.14
N LEU A 142 -11.69 -5.74 -14.43
CA LEU A 142 -10.43 -5.07 -14.15
C LEU A 142 -9.61 -4.76 -15.42
N ALA A 143 -9.61 -5.66 -16.39
CA ALA A 143 -8.94 -5.46 -17.67
C ALA A 143 -9.57 -4.33 -18.50
N LEU A 144 -10.91 -4.24 -18.53
CA LEU A 144 -11.64 -3.13 -19.14
C LEU A 144 -11.31 -1.79 -18.48
N ALA A 145 -11.21 -1.77 -17.14
CA ALA A 145 -10.81 -0.56 -16.42
C ALA A 145 -9.39 -0.11 -16.78
N ARG A 146 -8.42 -1.05 -16.85
CA ARG A 146 -7.05 -0.76 -17.28
C ARG A 146 -6.95 -0.27 -18.72
N LEU A 147 -7.82 -0.78 -19.60
CA LEU A 147 -7.91 -0.34 -20.99
C LEU A 147 -8.53 1.06 -21.11
N GLY A 148 -9.23 1.54 -20.08
CA GLY A 148 -9.96 2.81 -20.10
C GLY A 148 -11.27 2.74 -20.91
N ALA A 149 -11.84 1.54 -21.06
CA ALA A 149 -13.04 1.28 -21.87
C ALA A 149 -14.33 1.71 -21.14
N ARG A 150 -14.56 3.03 -21.04
CA ARG A 150 -15.69 3.63 -20.28
C ARG A 150 -17.07 3.28 -20.82
N GLU A 151 -17.17 2.85 -22.08
CA GLU A 151 -18.40 2.29 -22.63
C GLU A 151 -18.89 1.06 -21.86
N TRP A 152 -17.99 0.37 -21.12
CA TRP A 152 -18.31 -0.76 -20.25
C TRP A 152 -18.65 -0.40 -18.80
N THR A 153 -18.58 0.87 -18.40
CA THR A 153 -18.92 1.31 -17.03
C THR A 153 -20.33 0.83 -16.62
N VAL A 154 -21.34 1.12 -17.44
CA VAL A 154 -22.73 0.75 -17.14
C VAL A 154 -22.96 -0.77 -17.23
N PRO A 155 -22.48 -1.48 -18.28
CA PRO A 155 -22.52 -2.94 -18.33
C PRO A 155 -21.92 -3.65 -17.11
N ILE A 156 -20.80 -3.17 -16.58
CA ILE A 156 -20.17 -3.71 -15.36
C ILE A 156 -21.05 -3.39 -14.15
N ALA A 157 -21.48 -2.15 -13.99
CA ALA A 157 -22.27 -1.72 -12.82
C ALA A 157 -23.60 -2.48 -12.69
N ARG A 158 -24.28 -2.77 -13.80
CA ARG A 158 -25.54 -3.54 -13.81
C ARG A 158 -25.36 -4.99 -13.34
N ARG A 159 -24.20 -5.58 -13.59
CA ARG A 159 -23.89 -6.98 -13.24
C ARG A 159 -23.38 -7.14 -11.80
N LEU A 160 -23.20 -6.04 -11.05
CA LEU A 160 -22.67 -6.11 -9.70
C LEU A 160 -23.50 -7.04 -8.79
N SER A 161 -24.83 -7.05 -8.94
CA SER A 161 -25.74 -7.95 -8.19
C SER A 161 -25.61 -9.44 -8.53
N GLU A 162 -24.97 -9.78 -9.65
CA GLU A 162 -24.77 -11.16 -10.13
C GLU A 162 -23.44 -11.75 -9.65
N THR A 163 -22.65 -10.94 -8.94
CA THR A 163 -21.31 -11.30 -8.49
C THR A 163 -21.23 -11.38 -6.97
N THR A 164 -20.36 -12.24 -6.47
CA THR A 164 -20.07 -12.41 -5.03
C THR A 164 -18.58 -12.57 -4.81
N GLY A 165 -18.13 -12.51 -3.55
CA GLY A 165 -16.74 -12.72 -3.18
C GLY A 165 -15.76 -11.80 -3.93
N LEU A 166 -14.67 -12.38 -4.43
CA LEU A 166 -13.63 -11.62 -5.14
C LEU A 166 -14.10 -11.01 -6.46
N ALA A 167 -15.06 -11.64 -7.16
CA ALA A 167 -15.61 -11.09 -8.39
C ALA A 167 -16.38 -9.79 -8.11
N HIS A 168 -17.16 -9.74 -7.03
CA HIS A 168 -17.85 -8.53 -6.62
C HIS A 168 -16.89 -7.39 -6.29
N ALA A 169 -15.84 -7.69 -5.50
CA ALA A 169 -14.79 -6.71 -5.20
C ALA A 169 -14.10 -6.22 -6.49
N ALA A 170 -13.81 -7.13 -7.42
CA ALA A 170 -13.19 -6.78 -8.70
C ALA A 170 -14.07 -5.86 -9.57
N PHE A 171 -15.39 -6.07 -9.59
CA PHE A 171 -16.32 -5.20 -10.31
C PHE A 171 -16.39 -3.81 -9.69
N ALA A 172 -16.52 -3.71 -8.36
CA ALA A 172 -16.53 -2.42 -7.67
C ALA A 172 -15.20 -1.66 -7.85
N VAL A 173 -14.06 -2.35 -7.75
CA VAL A 173 -12.73 -1.77 -8.01
C VAL A 173 -12.59 -1.35 -9.47
N ALA A 174 -13.10 -2.12 -10.44
CA ALA A 174 -13.06 -1.73 -11.85
C ALA A 174 -13.81 -0.41 -12.08
N LEU A 175 -14.99 -0.24 -11.47
CA LEU A 175 -15.77 0.99 -11.58
C LEU A 175 -15.06 2.18 -10.91
N GLU A 176 -14.41 1.96 -9.77
CA GLU A 176 -13.54 2.94 -9.12
C GLU A 176 -12.39 3.38 -10.06
N GLU A 177 -11.65 2.44 -10.63
CA GLU A 177 -10.49 2.67 -11.50
C GLU A 177 -10.88 3.34 -12.83
N MET A 178 -12.05 3.04 -13.38
CA MET A 178 -12.57 3.72 -14.58
C MET A 178 -12.78 5.22 -14.36
N GLY A 179 -13.03 5.62 -13.10
CA GLY A 179 -13.26 7.03 -12.72
C GLY A 179 -14.47 7.67 -13.41
N ASP A 180 -15.42 6.86 -13.86
CA ASP A 180 -16.59 7.31 -14.62
C ASP A 180 -17.82 7.43 -13.72
N THR A 181 -18.29 8.67 -13.55
CA THR A 181 -19.44 8.99 -12.69
C THR A 181 -20.75 8.36 -13.18
N ALA A 182 -20.80 7.84 -14.41
CA ALA A 182 -21.94 7.07 -14.91
C ALA A 182 -22.25 5.82 -14.07
N ALA A 183 -21.28 5.30 -13.30
CA ALA A 183 -21.51 4.19 -12.37
C ALA A 183 -22.33 4.58 -11.13
N VAL A 184 -22.30 5.85 -10.71
CA VAL A 184 -22.83 6.30 -9.41
C VAL A 184 -24.31 5.93 -9.21
N PRO A 185 -25.24 6.18 -10.16
CA PRO A 185 -26.64 5.81 -9.97
C PRO A 185 -26.85 4.31 -9.78
N TYR A 186 -26.06 3.47 -10.44
CA TYR A 186 -26.14 2.01 -10.33
C TYR A 186 -25.59 1.49 -9.00
N LEU A 187 -24.51 2.09 -8.52
CA LEU A 187 -23.93 1.76 -7.21
C LEU A 187 -24.87 2.14 -6.06
N LEU A 188 -25.53 3.30 -6.14
CA LEU A 188 -26.54 3.72 -5.18
C LEU A 188 -27.78 2.81 -5.24
N ASP A 189 -28.27 2.47 -6.43
CA ASP A 189 -29.38 1.54 -6.60
C ASP A 189 -29.04 0.15 -6.04
N TRP A 190 -27.81 -0.32 -6.27
CA TRP A 190 -27.33 -1.58 -5.71
C TRP A 190 -27.33 -1.56 -4.18
N LEU A 191 -26.85 -0.48 -3.55
CA LEU A 191 -26.90 -0.32 -2.09
C LEU A 191 -28.34 -0.38 -1.56
N ALA A 192 -29.29 0.21 -2.29
CA ALA A 192 -30.69 0.22 -1.88
C ALA A 192 -31.37 -1.17 -2.01
N ARG A 193 -31.00 -1.98 -3.00
CA ARG A 193 -31.69 -3.24 -3.32
C ARG A 193 -31.00 -4.51 -2.84
N SER A 194 -29.70 -4.45 -2.52
CA SER A 194 -28.89 -5.64 -2.26
C SER A 194 -28.34 -5.64 -0.82
N PRO A 195 -29.10 -6.10 0.18
CA PRO A 195 -28.67 -6.08 1.59
C PRO A 195 -27.61 -7.13 1.94
N GLY A 196 -27.46 -8.19 1.12
CA GLY A 196 -26.64 -9.36 1.42
C GLY A 196 -25.12 -9.13 1.31
N PRO A 197 -24.58 -8.77 0.13
CA PRO A 197 -23.14 -8.72 -0.06
C PRO A 197 -22.46 -7.58 0.73
N PRO A 198 -21.15 -7.67 1.01
CA PRO A 198 -20.40 -6.58 1.66
C PRO A 198 -20.45 -5.29 0.84
N ALA A 199 -20.75 -4.17 1.48
CA ALA A 199 -20.89 -2.87 0.82
C ALA A 199 -19.61 -2.02 0.83
N GLY A 200 -18.51 -2.52 1.41
CA GLY A 200 -17.27 -1.76 1.60
C GLY A 200 -16.60 -1.32 0.29
N ASP A 201 -16.47 -2.22 -0.68
CA ASP A 201 -15.89 -1.85 -1.98
C ASP A 201 -16.75 -0.84 -2.75
N VAL A 202 -18.08 -0.94 -2.60
CA VAL A 202 -19.03 0.00 -3.22
C VAL A 202 -18.95 1.37 -2.54
N HIS A 203 -18.80 1.42 -1.21
CA HIS A 203 -18.54 2.67 -0.50
C HIS A 203 -17.26 3.35 -0.98
N LEU A 204 -16.15 2.60 -1.11
CA LEU A 204 -14.88 3.14 -1.61
C LEU A 204 -15.03 3.68 -3.04
N ALA A 205 -15.66 2.92 -3.92
CA ALA A 205 -15.93 3.34 -5.29
C ALA A 205 -16.79 4.61 -5.34
N LEU A 206 -17.90 4.66 -4.58
CA LEU A 206 -18.74 5.85 -4.49
C LEU A 206 -17.97 7.06 -3.94
N ALA A 207 -17.14 6.87 -2.91
CA ALA A 207 -16.38 7.96 -2.33
C ALA A 207 -15.37 8.55 -3.32
N ARG A 208 -14.72 7.69 -4.11
CA ARG A 208 -13.80 8.09 -5.19
C ARG A 208 -14.51 8.79 -6.34
N LEU A 209 -15.63 8.24 -6.81
CA LEU A 209 -16.37 8.75 -7.96
C LEU A 209 -17.12 10.05 -7.67
N THR A 210 -17.61 10.23 -6.45
CA THR A 210 -18.38 11.43 -6.06
C THR A 210 -17.52 12.50 -5.38
N GLY A 211 -16.34 12.13 -4.87
CA GLY A 211 -15.55 13.00 -4.00
C GLY A 211 -16.18 13.24 -2.63
N ARG A 212 -17.22 12.47 -2.26
CA ARG A 212 -17.90 12.52 -0.97
C ARG A 212 -17.42 11.37 -0.10
N ASP A 213 -16.98 11.64 1.11
CA ASP A 213 -16.47 10.62 2.03
C ASP A 213 -17.28 10.69 3.33
N PRO A 214 -18.54 10.22 3.35
CA PRO A 214 -19.37 10.36 4.54
C PRO A 214 -18.87 9.43 5.65
N LEU A 215 -18.96 9.89 6.90
CA LEU A 215 -18.60 9.09 8.07
C LEU A 215 -19.50 7.86 8.17
N ILE A 216 -18.90 6.67 8.05
CA ILE A 216 -19.56 5.41 8.36
C ILE A 216 -19.31 5.07 9.84
N PRO A 217 -20.36 4.92 10.67
CA PRO A 217 -20.17 4.53 12.06
C PRO A 217 -19.43 3.20 12.21
N THR A 218 -18.52 3.12 13.20
CA THR A 218 -17.83 1.88 13.57
C THR A 218 -18.81 0.72 13.78
N SER A 219 -18.40 -0.48 13.36
CA SER A 219 -19.20 -1.69 13.43
C SER A 219 -18.35 -2.87 13.90
N ALA A 220 -18.96 -3.82 14.60
CA ALA A 220 -18.28 -5.05 15.05
C ALA A 220 -18.23 -6.10 13.93
N THR A 221 -19.19 -6.06 13.00
CA THR A 221 -19.30 -7.02 11.90
C THR A 221 -19.35 -6.33 10.53
N VAL A 222 -18.97 -7.07 9.49
CA VAL A 222 -19.06 -6.62 8.09
C VAL A 222 -20.53 -6.35 7.69
N GLN A 223 -21.47 -7.11 8.25
CA GLN A 223 -22.90 -6.95 8.00
C GLN A 223 -23.43 -5.64 8.57
N GLU A 224 -23.09 -5.33 9.82
CA GLU A 224 -23.43 -4.05 10.46
C GLU A 224 -22.78 -2.88 9.71
N TYR A 225 -21.50 -2.98 9.36
CA TYR A 225 -20.81 -1.98 8.54
C TYR A 225 -21.54 -1.76 7.22
N SER A 226 -21.93 -2.83 6.53
CA SER A 226 -22.64 -2.72 5.26
C SER A 226 -24.04 -2.12 5.42
N ALA A 227 -24.74 -2.40 6.52
CA ALA A 227 -26.00 -1.75 6.84
C ALA A 227 -25.82 -0.24 7.11
N HIS A 228 -24.72 0.16 7.75
CA HIS A 228 -24.35 1.55 7.96
C HIS A 228 -24.06 2.28 6.65
N VAL A 229 -23.22 1.69 5.79
CA VAL A 229 -22.95 2.21 4.45
C VAL A 229 -24.25 2.49 3.70
N ARG A 230 -25.15 1.51 3.61
CA ARG A 230 -26.41 1.65 2.88
C ARG A 230 -27.27 2.81 3.40
N ARG A 231 -27.41 2.92 4.73
CA ARG A 231 -28.18 4.00 5.36
C ARG A 231 -27.57 5.36 5.08
N VAL A 232 -26.26 5.48 5.30
CA VAL A 232 -25.55 6.77 5.14
C VAL A 232 -25.63 7.26 3.71
N TRP A 233 -25.40 6.40 2.71
CA TRP A 233 -25.51 6.80 1.30
C TRP A 233 -26.95 7.07 0.85
N ALA A 234 -27.95 6.43 1.45
CA ALA A 234 -29.35 6.73 1.15
C ALA A 234 -29.77 8.12 1.63
N ASP A 235 -29.22 8.57 2.76
CA ASP A 235 -29.54 9.86 3.38
C ASP A 235 -28.64 11.01 2.89
N LEU A 236 -27.58 10.71 2.12
CA LEU A 236 -26.58 11.69 1.70
C LEU A 236 -27.09 12.58 0.55
N ASP A 237 -27.16 13.89 0.79
CA ASP A 237 -27.40 14.87 -0.26
C ASP A 237 -26.12 15.08 -1.10
N LEU A 238 -26.07 14.43 -2.27
CA LEU A 238 -24.96 14.55 -3.23
C LEU A 238 -24.90 15.90 -3.94
N THR A 239 -25.94 16.73 -3.85
CA THR A 239 -25.96 18.07 -4.47
C THR A 239 -25.24 19.12 -3.63
N ALA A 240 -25.13 18.88 -2.33
CA ALA A 240 -24.35 19.70 -1.42
C ALA A 240 -22.82 19.52 -1.67
N PRO A 241 -22.00 20.57 -1.48
CA PRO A 241 -20.55 20.40 -1.49
C PRO A 241 -20.09 19.61 -0.25
N PRO A 242 -18.99 18.83 -0.35
CA PRO A 242 -18.41 18.18 0.81
C PRO A 242 -17.97 19.21 1.84
N ALA A 243 -18.36 19.00 3.09
CA ALA A 243 -18.10 19.89 4.21
C ALA A 243 -17.36 19.12 5.32
N PRO A 244 -16.01 19.03 5.23
CA PRO A 244 -15.21 18.35 6.24
C PRO A 244 -15.52 18.90 7.62
N ARG A 245 -15.92 18.03 8.55
CA ARG A 245 -16.32 18.45 9.90
C ARG A 245 -15.83 17.47 10.94
N MET A 246 -15.07 17.99 11.89
CA MET A 246 -14.76 17.26 13.11
C MET A 246 -15.99 17.28 14.05
N CYS A 247 -16.39 16.12 14.53
CA CYS A 247 -17.57 15.90 15.33
C CYS A 247 -17.25 15.04 16.56
N ARG A 248 -18.18 15.00 17.53
CA ARG A 248 -18.13 14.06 18.67
C ARG A 248 -16.79 14.09 19.44
N VAL A 249 -16.21 15.29 19.58
CA VAL A 249 -14.94 15.49 20.29
C VAL A 249 -15.15 15.24 21.78
N THR A 250 -14.49 14.23 22.32
CA THR A 250 -14.59 13.83 23.72
C THR A 250 -13.20 13.65 24.30
N ALA A 251 -12.92 14.29 25.44
CA ALA A 251 -11.72 14.01 26.22
C ALA A 251 -11.96 12.80 27.12
N GLU A 252 -11.22 11.72 26.88
CA GLU A 252 -11.38 10.45 27.61
C GLU A 252 -10.52 10.41 28.87
N ALA A 253 -9.32 10.99 28.81
CA ALA A 253 -8.37 11.07 29.90
C ALA A 253 -7.38 12.22 29.66
N PRO A 254 -6.56 12.63 30.65
CA PRO A 254 -5.45 13.54 30.42
C PRO A 254 -4.54 12.98 29.30
N GLY A 255 -4.51 13.66 28.16
CA GLY A 255 -3.70 13.23 27.02
C GLY A 255 -4.41 12.28 26.03
N ARG A 256 -5.72 12.02 26.17
CA ARG A 256 -6.50 11.23 25.20
C ARG A 256 -7.75 11.98 24.74
N LEU A 257 -7.93 12.06 23.43
CA LEU A 257 -9.16 12.56 22.79
C LEU A 257 -9.71 11.51 21.83
N ARG A 258 -11.03 11.44 21.73
CA ARG A 258 -11.74 10.78 20.63
C ARG A 258 -12.50 11.82 19.83
N PHE A 259 -12.54 11.68 18.51
CA PHE A 259 -13.36 12.50 17.63
C PHE A 259 -13.73 11.70 16.39
N SER A 260 -14.75 12.15 15.68
CA SER A 260 -15.11 11.61 14.35
C SER A 260 -14.84 12.68 13.31
N LEU A 261 -14.39 12.28 12.13
CA LEU A 261 -14.29 13.15 10.97
C LEU A 261 -15.31 12.71 9.93
N ASP A 262 -16.18 13.63 9.55
CA ASP A 262 -17.17 13.45 8.48
C ASP A 262 -16.76 14.30 7.27
N GLU A 263 -16.96 13.76 6.07
CA GLU A 263 -16.56 14.38 4.79
C GLU A 263 -15.10 14.89 4.79
N GLY A 264 -14.20 14.16 5.45
CA GLY A 264 -12.76 14.45 5.47
C GLY A 264 -12.19 14.55 4.06
N ARG A 265 -11.27 15.50 3.82
CA ARG A 265 -10.73 15.72 2.46
C ARG A 265 -9.90 14.55 1.96
N GLY A 266 -9.42 13.68 2.85
CA GLY A 266 -8.64 12.50 2.52
C GLY A 266 -7.30 12.81 1.85
N ARG A 267 -6.75 14.02 1.96
CA ARG A 267 -5.42 14.32 1.40
C ARG A 267 -4.30 13.60 2.14
N ILE A 268 -4.54 13.23 3.39
CA ILE A 268 -3.69 12.37 4.21
C ILE A 268 -4.48 11.08 4.48
N ARG A 269 -4.09 9.97 3.87
CA ARG A 269 -4.83 8.70 3.97
C ARG A 269 -3.96 7.49 3.65
N VAL A 270 -4.26 6.35 4.26
CA VAL A 270 -3.78 5.05 3.80
C VAL A 270 -4.87 4.47 2.92
N ASP A 271 -4.53 4.08 1.70
CA ASP A 271 -5.49 3.59 0.71
C ASP A 271 -4.96 2.35 0.00
N TYR A 272 -5.82 1.58 -0.65
CA TYR A 272 -5.40 0.45 -1.46
C TYR A 272 -4.75 0.89 -2.77
N ASP A 273 -3.69 0.20 -3.16
CA ASP A 273 -3.10 0.38 -4.48
C ASP A 273 -4.05 -0.13 -5.56
N PRO A 274 -3.98 0.43 -6.79
CA PRO A 274 -4.66 -0.14 -7.95
C PRO A 274 -4.37 -1.64 -8.11
N PRO A 275 -5.36 -2.43 -8.54
CA PRO A 275 -5.26 -3.88 -8.67
C PRO A 275 -4.08 -4.28 -9.54
N SER A 276 -3.13 -4.99 -8.95
CA SER A 276 -1.93 -5.45 -9.67
C SER A 276 -2.30 -6.50 -10.73
N PRO A 277 -1.89 -6.34 -12.00
CA PRO A 277 -2.11 -7.35 -13.03
C PRO A 277 -1.51 -8.70 -12.60
N GLY A 278 -2.22 -9.79 -12.88
CA GLY A 278 -1.86 -11.14 -12.44
C GLY A 278 -2.26 -11.48 -11.00
N SER A 279 -2.56 -10.51 -10.13
CA SER A 279 -2.98 -10.76 -8.75
C SER A 279 -4.44 -11.26 -8.68
N PRO A 280 -4.73 -12.38 -8.01
CA PRO A 280 -6.11 -12.82 -7.80
C PRO A 280 -6.87 -11.91 -6.83
N TRP A 281 -6.16 -11.02 -6.13
CA TRP A 281 -6.72 -10.07 -5.16
C TRP A 281 -6.93 -8.70 -5.81
N PRO A 282 -8.18 -8.18 -5.88
CA PRO A 282 -8.47 -6.85 -6.40
C PRO A 282 -7.85 -5.73 -5.55
N ARG A 283 -7.70 -5.97 -4.25
CA ARG A 283 -7.00 -5.08 -3.31
C ARG A 283 -5.93 -5.89 -2.61
N TRP A 284 -4.68 -5.47 -2.71
CA TRP A 284 -3.55 -6.20 -2.15
C TRP A 284 -2.64 -5.29 -1.34
N ASN A 285 -1.92 -4.39 -2.00
CA ASN A 285 -1.04 -3.45 -1.32
C ASN A 285 -1.81 -2.22 -0.87
N LYS A 286 -1.22 -1.48 0.07
CA LYS A 286 -1.69 -0.16 0.46
C LYS A 286 -0.61 0.87 0.25
N THR A 287 -1.00 2.11 0.04
CA THR A 287 -0.09 3.26 0.00
C THR A 287 -0.59 4.35 0.94
N LEU A 288 0.33 4.93 1.69
CA LEU A 288 0.10 6.18 2.40
C LEU A 288 0.24 7.34 1.42
N HIS A 289 -0.80 8.16 1.32
CA HIS A 289 -0.82 9.39 0.54
C HIS A 289 -0.77 10.62 1.45
N VAL A 290 -0.01 11.63 1.04
CA VAL A 290 0.03 12.97 1.66
C VAL A 290 0.02 14.02 0.56
N GLY A 291 -0.99 14.88 0.55
CA GLY A 291 -1.15 15.92 -0.48
C GLY A 291 -1.32 15.35 -1.88
N GLY A 292 -1.98 14.19 -2.00
CA GLY A 292 -2.18 13.47 -3.27
C GLY A 292 -0.96 12.69 -3.78
N ARG A 293 0.19 12.77 -3.10
CA ARG A 293 1.38 11.98 -3.45
C ARG A 293 1.50 10.73 -2.61
N ALA A 294 1.83 9.62 -3.27
CA ALA A 294 2.25 8.40 -2.62
C ALA A 294 3.57 8.61 -1.87
N LEU A 295 3.58 8.34 -0.57
CA LEU A 295 4.71 8.54 0.33
C LEU A 295 5.37 7.19 0.65
N TYR A 296 4.61 6.25 1.20
CA TYR A 296 5.08 4.90 1.52
C TYR A 296 4.13 3.87 0.94
N ARG A 297 4.69 2.84 0.29
CA ARG A 297 4.00 1.58 0.08
C ARG A 297 4.05 0.78 1.37
N VAL A 298 2.91 0.28 1.82
CA VAL A 298 2.73 -0.66 2.92
C VAL A 298 2.42 -2.03 2.30
N SER A 299 2.90 -3.13 2.89
CA SER A 299 2.78 -4.49 2.33
C SER A 299 1.35 -4.97 2.05
N SER A 300 1.26 -6.22 1.57
CA SER A 300 0.02 -6.90 1.23
C SER A 300 -1.01 -6.90 2.37
N GLY A 301 -2.30 -6.96 2.05
CA GLY A 301 -3.38 -6.98 3.04
C GLY A 301 -3.76 -8.36 3.56
N CYS A 302 -3.09 -9.44 3.15
CA CYS A 302 -3.54 -10.81 3.47
C CYS A 302 -3.35 -11.25 4.93
N GLY A 303 -2.63 -10.47 5.74
CA GLY A 303 -2.33 -10.82 7.13
C GLY A 303 -1.23 -11.87 7.32
N THR A 304 -0.93 -12.69 6.32
CA THR A 304 0.06 -13.80 6.42
C THR A 304 1.43 -13.50 5.84
N CYS A 305 1.55 -12.43 5.06
CA CYS A 305 2.85 -11.92 4.63
C CYS A 305 3.43 -10.98 5.68
N GLU A 306 4.73 -10.78 5.58
CA GLU A 306 5.46 -9.79 6.35
C GLU A 306 4.87 -8.39 6.18
N THR A 307 4.93 -7.61 7.27
CA THR A 307 4.81 -6.15 7.12
C THR A 307 6.03 -5.68 6.34
N MET A 308 5.84 -4.96 5.24
CA MET A 308 6.90 -4.32 4.45
C MET A 308 6.60 -2.84 4.36
N MET A 309 7.63 -2.01 4.22
CA MET A 309 7.48 -0.62 3.84
C MET A 309 8.49 -0.24 2.76
N GLY A 310 8.08 0.57 1.80
CA GLY A 310 8.98 1.14 0.81
C GLY A 310 8.67 2.61 0.55
N LEU A 311 9.67 3.48 0.68
CA LEU A 311 9.56 4.89 0.30
C LEU A 311 9.30 5.02 -1.20
N LEU A 312 8.22 5.72 -1.57
CA LEU A 312 7.86 6.01 -2.96
C LEU A 312 8.23 7.45 -3.37
N GLY A 313 8.31 8.37 -2.40
CA GLY A 313 8.63 9.76 -2.65
C GLY A 313 8.39 10.60 -1.40
N PHE A 314 8.51 11.92 -1.51
CA PHE A 314 8.19 12.84 -0.40
C PHE A 314 6.99 13.74 -0.76
N PRO A 315 6.24 14.22 0.24
CA PRO A 315 5.11 15.11 0.02
C PRO A 315 5.56 16.41 -0.65
N PRO A 316 4.64 17.09 -1.35
CA PRO A 316 4.96 18.36 -1.98
C PRO A 316 5.10 19.48 -0.92
N PRO A 317 5.75 20.62 -1.23
CA PRO A 317 6.03 21.67 -0.26
C PRO A 317 4.81 22.21 0.49
N GLU A 318 3.63 22.21 -0.13
CA GLU A 318 2.36 22.69 0.40
C GLU A 318 1.94 21.90 1.66
N ALA A 319 2.31 20.62 1.77
CA ALA A 319 2.07 19.83 2.97
C ALA A 319 2.75 20.43 4.22
N LYS A 320 3.86 21.18 4.04
CA LYS A 320 4.54 21.89 5.13
C LYS A 320 3.73 23.10 5.63
N THR A 321 2.95 23.72 4.76
CA THR A 321 2.10 24.87 5.10
C THR A 321 0.99 24.45 6.06
N GLU A 322 0.34 23.33 5.79
CA GLU A 322 -0.72 22.81 6.67
C GLU A 322 -0.15 22.37 8.03
N ALA A 323 0.97 21.66 8.03
CA ALA A 323 1.70 21.30 9.26
C ALA A 323 2.11 22.54 10.09
N ALA A 324 2.46 23.66 9.44
CA ALA A 324 2.85 24.88 10.13
C ALA A 324 1.70 25.52 10.92
N ARG A 325 0.44 25.35 10.49
CA ARG A 325 -0.75 25.93 11.15
C ARG A 325 -0.97 25.39 12.56
N VAL A 326 -0.57 24.14 12.80
CA VAL A 326 -0.79 23.46 14.09
C VAL A 326 0.39 23.56 15.07
N ARG A 327 1.53 24.14 14.65
CA ARG A 327 2.77 24.15 15.47
C ARG A 327 2.63 24.85 16.81
N GLY A 328 1.77 25.87 16.90
CA GLY A 328 1.49 26.57 18.15
C GLY A 328 0.91 25.63 19.21
N ALA A 329 -0.08 24.83 18.84
CA ALA A 329 -0.71 23.85 19.72
C ALA A 329 0.27 22.74 20.16
N LEU A 330 1.25 22.43 19.30
CA LEU A 330 2.28 21.41 19.55
C LEU A 330 3.52 21.92 20.31
N ALA A 331 3.61 23.22 20.62
CA ALA A 331 4.83 23.80 21.18
C ALA A 331 5.19 23.25 22.57
N ASN A 332 4.18 22.99 23.42
CA ASN A 332 4.37 22.38 24.73
C ASN A 332 3.04 21.84 25.32
N PRO A 333 2.35 20.89 24.64
CA PRO A 333 1.08 20.39 25.14
C PRO A 333 1.27 19.67 26.47
N ARG A 334 0.46 20.03 27.46
CA ARG A 334 0.42 19.38 28.79
C ARG A 334 -0.66 18.31 28.91
N GLY A 335 -1.59 18.31 27.97
CA GLY A 335 -2.72 17.39 27.87
C GLY A 335 -3.48 17.70 26.59
N LEU A 336 -4.48 16.89 26.30
CA LEU A 336 -5.36 17.10 25.16
C LEU A 336 -6.73 17.57 25.64
N THR A 337 -7.20 18.66 25.06
CA THR A 337 -8.47 19.34 25.41
C THR A 337 -9.28 19.63 24.15
N ALA A 338 -10.54 20.06 24.31
CA ALA A 338 -11.34 20.55 23.19
C ALA A 338 -10.61 21.67 22.41
N ALA A 339 -10.01 22.62 23.12
CA ALA A 339 -9.19 23.68 22.49
C ALA A 339 -7.98 23.13 21.72
N THR A 340 -7.42 22.00 22.14
CA THR A 340 -6.37 21.32 21.37
C THR A 340 -6.93 20.74 20.09
N ALA A 341 -8.11 20.12 20.15
CA ALA A 341 -8.80 19.60 18.96
C ALA A 341 -9.10 20.74 17.97
N ASP A 342 -9.67 21.85 18.44
CA ASP A 342 -9.98 23.02 17.60
C ASP A 342 -8.72 23.57 16.92
N ALA A 343 -7.60 23.66 17.64
CA ALA A 343 -6.33 24.12 17.09
C ALA A 343 -5.72 23.14 16.08
N LEU A 344 -6.08 21.86 16.13
CA LEU A 344 -5.63 20.82 15.20
C LEU A 344 -6.59 20.62 14.01
N GLU A 345 -7.80 21.16 14.08
CA GLU A 345 -8.85 21.01 13.05
C GLU A 345 -8.37 21.28 11.62
N PRO A 346 -7.55 22.32 11.34
CA PRO A 346 -7.07 22.59 9.98
C PRO A 346 -6.29 21.42 9.36
N LEU A 347 -5.57 20.64 10.17
CA LEU A 347 -4.88 19.44 9.69
C LEU A 347 -5.76 18.20 9.78
N ILE A 348 -6.57 18.07 10.83
CA ILE A 348 -7.47 16.92 11.01
C ILE A 348 -8.43 16.79 9.83
N THR A 349 -8.98 17.91 9.33
CA THR A 349 -9.90 17.91 8.18
C THR A 349 -9.25 17.46 6.86
N GLU A 350 -7.92 17.38 6.79
CA GLU A 350 -7.18 16.81 5.65
C GLU A 350 -7.09 15.28 5.70
N LEU A 351 -7.47 14.63 6.81
CA LEU A 351 -7.55 13.18 6.93
C LEU A 351 -8.77 12.62 6.17
N ALA A 352 -8.81 11.31 5.94
CA ALA A 352 -10.00 10.62 5.44
C ALA A 352 -11.08 10.55 6.53
N SER A 353 -12.35 10.42 6.16
CA SER A 353 -13.42 10.24 7.15
C SER A 353 -13.22 8.99 8.00
N GLY A 354 -13.76 9.03 9.22
CA GLY A 354 -13.67 7.92 10.16
C GLY A 354 -13.68 8.38 11.62
N ASP A 355 -13.72 7.39 12.51
CA ASP A 355 -13.55 7.61 13.94
C ASP A 355 -12.06 7.60 14.29
N TYR A 356 -11.59 8.62 14.99
CA TYR A 356 -10.20 8.83 15.35
C TYR A 356 -9.99 8.94 16.85
N ARG A 357 -8.78 8.57 17.26
CA ARG A 357 -8.24 8.84 18.59
C ARG A 357 -6.94 9.62 18.49
N ALA A 358 -6.72 10.51 19.45
CA ALA A 358 -5.48 11.24 19.62
C ALA A 358 -4.88 10.91 20.98
N HIS A 359 -3.61 10.53 20.99
CA HIS A 359 -2.86 10.18 22.20
C HIS A 359 -1.65 11.10 22.34
N LEU A 360 -1.47 11.72 23.50
CA LEU A 360 -0.27 12.46 23.86
C LEU A 360 0.62 11.59 24.74
N VAL A 361 1.69 11.07 24.16
CA VAL A 361 2.57 10.08 24.81
C VAL A 361 4.03 10.52 24.77
N ASP A 362 4.85 9.98 25.66
CA ASP A 362 6.29 10.19 25.70
C ASP A 362 6.99 8.87 25.41
N LEU A 363 7.52 8.68 24.20
CA LEU A 363 8.15 7.41 23.78
C LEU A 363 9.66 7.50 23.68
N PRO A 364 10.43 6.53 24.18
CA PRO A 364 11.86 6.45 23.90
C PRO A 364 12.04 6.12 22.40
N LEU A 365 12.75 6.99 21.68
CA LEU A 365 13.04 6.80 20.26
C LEU A 365 14.54 6.89 20.01
N GLU A 366 15.07 5.94 19.25
CA GLU A 366 16.41 6.03 18.68
C GLU A 366 16.34 6.37 17.19
N ARG A 367 17.37 7.01 16.67
CA ARG A 367 17.54 7.21 15.22
C ARG A 367 18.19 5.99 14.60
N VAL A 368 17.60 5.52 13.50
CA VAL A 368 18.05 4.41 12.67
C VAL A 368 18.49 4.96 11.31
N ASP A 369 19.75 4.75 10.97
CA ASP A 369 20.39 5.23 9.74
C ASP A 369 20.95 4.09 8.88
N ALA A 370 20.97 2.87 9.40
CA ALA A 370 21.45 1.69 8.73
C ALA A 370 20.45 0.51 8.85
N PRO A 371 20.25 -0.29 7.78
CA PRO A 371 19.29 -1.40 7.76
C PRO A 371 19.45 -2.41 8.90
N GLU A 372 20.67 -2.73 9.30
CA GLU A 372 20.98 -3.71 10.34
C GLU A 372 20.50 -3.32 11.74
N ARG A 373 20.28 -2.02 11.97
CA ARG A 373 19.74 -1.50 13.24
C ARG A 373 18.21 -1.49 13.27
N SER A 374 17.58 -1.64 12.11
CA SER A 374 16.15 -1.55 11.88
C SER A 374 15.36 -2.70 12.49
N TRP A 375 14.19 -2.44 13.07
CA TRP A 375 13.25 -3.51 13.42
C TRP A 375 12.80 -4.34 12.23
N TRP A 376 12.76 -3.73 11.05
CA TRP A 376 12.39 -4.43 9.81
C TRP A 376 13.33 -5.60 9.49
N LEU A 377 14.62 -5.51 9.89
CA LEU A 377 15.58 -6.62 9.76
C LEU A 377 15.71 -7.42 11.05
N ARG A 378 15.79 -6.75 12.21
CA ARG A 378 16.06 -7.39 13.50
C ARG A 378 14.96 -8.33 13.97
N ARG A 379 13.71 -8.12 13.53
CA ARG A 379 12.58 -9.01 13.88
C ARG A 379 12.79 -10.45 13.40
N ALA A 380 13.52 -10.66 12.31
CA ALA A 380 13.75 -12.00 11.76
C ALA A 380 14.52 -12.88 12.76
N ALA A 381 15.42 -12.28 13.55
CA ALA A 381 16.13 -12.98 14.62
C ALA A 381 15.19 -13.44 15.75
N VAL A 382 14.03 -12.80 15.93
CA VAL A 382 13.00 -13.19 16.91
C VAL A 382 12.20 -14.40 16.43
N ARG A 383 12.05 -14.56 15.11
CA ARG A 383 11.36 -15.71 14.48
C ARG A 383 12.27 -16.93 14.26
N ALA A 384 13.59 -16.76 14.41
CA ALA A 384 14.57 -17.71 13.88
C ALA A 384 14.44 -19.13 14.48
N ASP A 385 13.94 -20.06 13.66
CA ASP A 385 14.31 -21.47 13.68
C ASP A 385 15.67 -21.62 12.94
N PRO A 386 16.73 -22.14 13.60
CA PRO A 386 18.04 -22.34 13.00
C PRO A 386 18.02 -23.10 11.66
N GLU A 387 17.04 -23.97 11.44
CA GLU A 387 16.93 -24.86 10.28
C GLU A 387 16.26 -24.20 9.05
N ARG A 388 15.56 -23.07 9.21
CA ARG A 388 14.72 -22.46 8.16
C ARG A 388 15.23 -21.11 7.61
N ARG A 389 16.51 -20.78 7.77
CA ARG A 389 17.08 -19.51 7.26
C ARG A 389 16.86 -19.32 5.74
N ARG A 390 15.77 -18.65 5.39
CA ARG A 390 15.68 -17.90 4.15
C ARG A 390 16.47 -16.60 4.34
N PRO A 391 17.28 -16.16 3.36
CA PRO A 391 17.72 -14.78 3.33
C PRO A 391 16.47 -14.00 2.95
N ASP A 392 15.78 -13.47 3.94
CA ASP A 392 14.66 -12.58 3.65
C ASP A 392 15.22 -11.37 2.86
N PRO A 393 14.50 -10.90 1.83
CA PRO A 393 14.85 -9.65 1.18
C PRO A 393 15.03 -8.57 2.26
N VAL A 394 15.99 -7.67 2.04
CA VAL A 394 16.24 -6.57 2.99
C VAL A 394 15.02 -5.65 2.97
N ASP A 395 14.13 -5.84 3.94
CA ASP A 395 12.90 -5.06 4.12
C ASP A 395 13.21 -3.69 4.73
N TRP A 396 14.12 -2.94 4.12
CA TRP A 396 14.43 -1.59 4.56
C TRP A 396 13.42 -0.60 3.97
N PRO A 397 12.84 0.32 4.76
CA PRO A 397 11.94 1.37 4.26
C PRO A 397 12.53 2.28 3.17
N GLY A 398 13.83 2.17 2.88
CA GLY A 398 14.54 3.00 1.92
C GLY A 398 14.99 4.35 2.49
N THR A 399 14.80 4.58 3.79
CA THR A 399 15.17 5.84 4.46
C THR A 399 15.49 5.61 5.93
N GLY A 400 16.40 6.45 6.46
CA GLY A 400 16.58 6.57 7.90
C GLY A 400 15.27 6.99 8.57
N HIS A 401 15.06 6.52 9.80
CA HIS A 401 13.81 6.71 10.54
C HIS A 401 14.08 6.70 12.06
N PHE A 402 13.02 6.72 12.87
CA PHE A 402 13.10 6.56 14.32
C PHE A 402 12.38 5.27 14.73
N GLN A 403 12.81 4.63 15.80
CA GLN A 403 12.15 3.43 16.30
C GLN A 403 12.23 3.34 17.82
N THR A 404 11.40 2.51 18.44
CA THR A 404 11.58 2.17 19.86
C THR A 404 12.85 1.33 20.02
N PRO A 405 13.74 1.61 20.98
CA PRO A 405 15.00 0.86 21.14
C PRO A 405 14.81 -0.63 21.43
N ARG A 406 13.66 -0.98 22.01
CA ARG A 406 13.25 -2.34 22.37
C ARG A 406 11.89 -2.65 21.76
N MET A 407 11.72 -3.91 21.40
CA MET A 407 10.42 -4.50 21.08
C MET A 407 9.61 -4.64 22.38
N SER A 408 8.30 -4.44 22.32
CA SER A 408 7.42 -4.78 23.45
C SER A 408 7.22 -6.30 23.51
N PRO A 409 7.49 -6.96 24.65
CA PRO A 409 7.56 -8.42 24.74
C PRO A 409 6.21 -9.14 24.89
N GLY A 410 5.08 -8.44 24.74
CA GLY A 410 3.75 -9.08 24.79
C GLY A 410 3.48 -9.98 23.57
N PRO A 411 2.58 -10.97 23.66
CA PRO A 411 2.09 -11.69 22.49
C PRO A 411 0.97 -10.90 21.78
N PRO A 412 1.10 -10.56 20.49
CA PRO A 412 2.27 -10.75 19.64
C PRO A 412 3.36 -9.68 19.87
N PRO A 413 4.65 -10.04 19.68
CA PRO A 413 5.76 -9.10 19.77
C PRO A 413 5.49 -7.85 18.95
N THR A 414 5.69 -6.68 19.58
CA THR A 414 5.34 -5.41 18.94
C THR A 414 6.58 -4.53 18.68
N TYR A 415 6.74 -4.12 17.43
CA TYR A 415 7.85 -3.32 16.93
C TYR A 415 7.38 -1.89 16.60
N GLY A 416 7.93 -0.88 17.29
CA GLY A 416 7.56 0.52 17.08
C GLY A 416 8.48 1.22 16.08
N SER A 417 7.92 1.71 14.97
CA SER A 417 8.64 2.46 13.93
C SER A 417 7.94 3.79 13.61
N VAL A 418 8.71 4.87 13.58
CA VAL A 418 8.27 6.23 13.25
C VAL A 418 9.02 6.72 12.02
N LEU A 419 8.31 6.79 10.91
CA LEU A 419 8.85 7.06 9.59
C LEU A 419 8.70 8.52 9.20
N PRO A 420 9.68 9.09 8.51
CA PRO A 420 9.66 10.51 8.21
C PRO A 420 8.91 10.84 6.92
N SER A 421 8.12 11.89 6.93
CA SER A 421 7.61 12.51 5.70
C SER A 421 8.59 13.47 4.99
N GLN A 422 9.85 13.55 5.43
CA GLN A 422 10.93 14.26 4.71
C GLN A 422 12.29 13.61 5.01
N PRO A 423 13.30 13.74 4.14
CA PRO A 423 14.62 13.17 4.39
C PRO A 423 15.24 13.69 5.69
N LEU A 424 15.76 12.78 6.55
CA LEU A 424 16.37 13.14 7.84
C LEU A 424 17.78 13.75 7.71
N ASP A 425 18.42 13.60 6.56
CA ASP A 425 19.67 14.27 6.19
C ASP A 425 19.46 15.74 5.80
N ARG A 426 18.21 16.15 5.51
CA ARG A 426 17.84 17.53 5.16
C ARG A 426 17.34 18.37 6.34
N LEU A 427 17.49 17.89 7.57
CA LEU A 427 17.09 18.66 8.75
C LEU A 427 18.04 19.84 8.96
N ASP A 428 17.47 21.05 9.03
CA ASP A 428 18.20 22.25 9.47
C ASP A 428 18.82 22.07 10.88
N PRO A 429 20.17 22.06 10.99
CA PRO A 429 20.86 21.88 12.25
C PRO A 429 20.56 22.99 13.28
N ALA A 430 20.29 24.22 12.84
CA ALA A 430 19.97 25.32 13.74
C ALA A 430 18.62 25.09 14.44
N THR A 431 17.61 24.66 13.68
CA THR A 431 16.31 24.29 14.22
C THR A 431 16.39 23.07 15.16
N VAL A 432 17.20 22.05 14.84
CA VAL A 432 17.42 20.91 15.76
C VAL A 432 18.05 21.40 17.07
N ARG A 433 19.10 22.23 17.01
CA ARG A 433 19.74 22.79 18.21
C ARG A 433 18.77 23.62 19.05
N ARG A 434 17.92 24.44 18.43
CA ARG A 434 16.89 25.22 19.14
C ARG A 434 15.95 24.31 19.93
N HIS A 435 15.48 23.22 19.33
CA HIS A 435 14.63 22.25 20.03
C HIS A 435 15.39 21.51 21.13
N ALA A 436 16.65 21.14 20.89
CA ALA A 436 17.48 20.52 21.93
C ALA A 436 17.65 21.44 23.15
N SER A 437 17.90 22.74 22.94
CA SER A 437 17.97 23.73 24.03
C SER A 437 16.64 23.89 24.77
N ALA A 438 15.51 23.85 24.07
CA ALA A 438 14.18 23.87 24.69
C ALA A 438 13.94 22.63 25.56
N ILE A 439 14.26 21.44 25.04
CA ILE A 439 14.14 20.17 25.76
C ILE A 439 15.03 20.17 27.00
N ALA A 440 16.25 20.69 26.91
CA ALA A 440 17.16 20.81 28.06
C ALA A 440 16.62 21.74 29.16
N ARG A 441 15.75 22.71 28.82
CA ARG A 441 15.04 23.56 29.79
C ARG A 441 13.75 22.92 30.34
N GLY A 442 13.46 21.69 29.98
CA GLY A 442 12.24 20.96 30.39
C GLY A 442 11.00 21.26 29.54
N GLU A 443 11.13 21.99 28.43
CA GLU A 443 10.03 22.13 27.47
C GLU A 443 9.79 20.80 26.75
N ARG A 444 8.53 20.47 26.45
CA ARG A 444 8.17 19.22 25.78
C ARG A 444 7.39 19.47 24.49
N PRO A 445 8.04 19.99 23.43
CA PRO A 445 7.38 20.18 22.14
C PRO A 445 6.99 18.83 21.52
N ALA A 446 5.72 18.68 21.14
CA ALA A 446 5.21 17.43 20.59
C ALA A 446 5.49 17.30 19.10
N ALA A 447 5.87 16.13 18.60
CA ALA A 447 5.75 15.78 17.19
C ALA A 447 4.35 15.25 16.89
N LEU A 448 3.82 15.46 15.69
CA LEU A 448 2.50 15.00 15.27
C LEU A 448 2.62 13.84 14.29
N LEU A 449 1.98 12.72 14.60
CA LEU A 449 2.05 11.48 13.84
C LEU A 449 0.65 11.04 13.42
N LEU A 450 0.52 10.51 12.21
CA LEU A 450 -0.56 9.59 11.86
C LEU A 450 -0.03 8.17 12.05
N ALA A 451 -0.71 7.34 12.82
CA ALA A 451 -0.26 5.99 13.13
C ALA A 451 -1.36 4.94 12.98
N TRP A 452 -0.93 3.71 12.78
CA TRP A 452 -1.77 2.52 12.76
C TRP A 452 -0.94 1.30 13.20
N ALA A 453 -1.64 0.19 13.47
CA ALA A 453 -1.01 -1.08 13.80
C ALA A 453 -1.23 -2.07 12.64
N GLU A 454 -0.15 -2.73 12.23
CA GLU A 454 -0.18 -3.87 11.32
C GLU A 454 -0.01 -5.13 12.14
N HIS A 455 -1.06 -5.95 12.24
CA HIS A 455 -1.00 -7.26 12.90
C HIS A 455 -0.89 -8.34 11.82
N ARG A 456 0.13 -9.19 11.91
CA ARG A 456 0.45 -10.25 10.95
C ARG A 456 0.64 -11.58 11.65
N CYS A 457 0.21 -12.65 11.00
CA CYS A 457 0.59 -14.01 11.32
C CYS A 457 1.51 -14.51 10.19
N VAL A 458 2.77 -14.10 10.25
CA VAL A 458 3.76 -14.31 9.20
C VAL A 458 3.96 -15.80 8.95
N GLU A 459 3.87 -16.21 7.69
CA GLU A 459 3.90 -17.61 7.27
C GLU A 459 2.81 -18.49 7.93
N ALA A 460 1.76 -17.86 8.47
CA ALA A 460 0.73 -18.51 9.30
C ALA A 460 1.27 -19.20 10.57
N GLU A 461 2.49 -18.85 10.98
CA GLU A 461 3.18 -19.44 12.14
C GLU A 461 3.52 -18.39 13.21
N TRP A 462 3.92 -17.19 12.78
CA TRP A 462 4.51 -16.19 13.67
C TRP A 462 3.63 -14.96 13.80
N GLU A 463 2.91 -14.83 14.90
CA GLU A 463 2.19 -13.60 15.18
C GLU A 463 3.16 -12.47 15.53
N GLU A 464 3.05 -11.34 14.83
CA GLU A 464 3.82 -10.13 15.08
C GLU A 464 2.99 -8.88 14.84
N ARG A 465 3.39 -7.79 15.47
CA ARG A 465 2.73 -6.50 15.29
C ARG A 465 3.72 -5.38 15.02
N PHE A 466 3.42 -4.56 14.03
CA PHE A 466 4.13 -3.31 13.76
C PHE A 466 3.27 -2.13 14.16
N LEU A 467 3.79 -1.30 15.07
CA LEU A 467 3.25 0.03 15.31
C LEU A 467 3.95 1.00 14.35
N ILE A 468 3.22 1.49 13.36
CA ILE A 468 3.76 2.37 12.32
C ILE A 468 3.20 3.77 12.53
N GLY A 469 4.08 4.73 12.77
CA GLY A 469 3.74 6.15 12.77
C GLY A 469 4.44 6.87 11.62
N VAL A 470 3.74 7.79 10.95
CA VAL A 470 4.35 8.69 9.96
C VAL A 470 4.27 10.12 10.47
N ILE A 471 5.42 10.80 10.48
CA ILE A 471 5.54 12.16 11.01
C ILE A 471 4.83 13.13 10.07
N LEU A 472 3.78 13.80 10.54
CA LEU A 472 3.14 14.90 9.82
C LEU A 472 3.82 16.24 10.14
N ASP A 473 4.28 16.43 11.38
CA ASP A 473 5.10 17.58 11.81
C ASP A 473 6.06 17.18 12.93
N GLY A 474 7.25 17.80 12.97
CA GLY A 474 8.16 17.67 14.11
C GLY A 474 9.41 16.81 13.88
N HIS A 475 9.86 16.59 12.64
CA HIS A 475 11.10 15.82 12.37
C HIS A 475 12.32 16.39 13.10
N HIS A 476 12.48 17.72 13.14
CA HIS A 476 13.55 18.35 13.89
C HIS A 476 13.41 18.16 15.40
N ARG A 477 12.18 18.08 15.93
CA ARG A 477 11.91 17.81 17.35
C ARG A 477 12.35 16.40 17.70
N LEU A 478 11.98 15.41 16.87
CA LEU A 478 12.37 14.01 17.08
C LEU A 478 13.88 13.81 16.99
N ALA A 479 14.54 14.45 16.03
CA ALA A 479 16.00 14.43 15.97
C ALA A 479 16.65 15.01 17.23
N ALA A 480 16.09 16.09 17.79
CA ALA A 480 16.56 16.68 19.03
C ALA A 480 16.33 15.76 20.25
N TYR A 481 15.17 15.12 20.34
CA TYR A 481 14.87 14.15 21.41
C TYR A 481 15.80 12.93 21.36
N ALA A 482 15.96 12.32 20.18
CA ALA A 482 16.83 11.17 20.00
C ALA A 482 18.29 11.51 20.34
N ALA A 483 18.77 12.68 19.94
CA ALA A 483 20.12 13.15 20.29
C ALA A 483 20.29 13.43 21.79
N ALA A 484 19.22 13.86 22.47
CA ALA A 484 19.24 14.13 23.90
C ALA A 484 19.05 12.87 24.78
N GLY A 485 18.65 11.74 24.19
CA GLY A 485 18.30 10.54 24.96
C GLY A 485 17.06 10.71 25.85
N VAL A 486 16.20 11.68 25.53
CA VAL A 486 14.97 11.97 26.28
C VAL A 486 13.77 11.41 25.52
N PRO A 487 12.79 10.75 26.19
CA PRO A 487 11.57 10.31 25.54
C PRO A 487 10.91 11.44 24.74
N ALA A 488 10.62 11.18 23.47
CA ALA A 488 10.03 12.14 22.57
C ALA A 488 8.55 12.31 22.90
N ARG A 489 8.08 13.55 23.05
CA ARG A 489 6.65 13.81 23.17
C ARG A 489 5.99 13.71 21.80
N LEU A 490 4.99 12.87 21.67
CA LEU A 490 4.27 12.57 20.44
C LEU A 490 2.78 12.82 20.65
N LEU A 491 2.17 13.53 19.72
CA LEU A 491 0.74 13.51 19.49
C LEU A 491 0.45 12.52 18.37
N VAL A 492 -0.16 11.39 18.69
CA VAL A 492 -0.41 10.27 17.79
C VAL A 492 -1.88 10.23 17.44
N LEU A 493 -2.21 10.42 16.15
CA LEU A 493 -3.54 10.27 15.59
C LEU A 493 -3.71 8.86 15.03
N THR A 494 -4.80 8.19 15.39
CA THR A 494 -5.12 6.85 14.88
C THR A 494 -6.56 6.74 14.44
N ARG A 495 -6.81 5.99 13.35
CA ARG A 495 -8.16 5.65 12.91
C ARG A 495 -8.61 4.34 13.57
N THR A 496 -9.78 4.37 14.19
CA THR A 496 -10.32 3.32 15.08
C THR A 496 -10.76 2.06 14.33
N GLU A 497 -10.88 2.11 13.01
CA GLU A 497 -11.15 0.92 12.16
C GLU A 497 -10.02 -0.13 12.23
N SER A 498 -8.88 0.23 12.80
CA SER A 498 -7.80 -0.67 13.18
C SER A 498 -8.21 -1.42 14.46
N GLY A 499 -9.01 -2.48 14.33
CA GLY A 499 -9.65 -3.18 15.45
C GLY A 499 -8.79 -3.29 16.72
N GLY A 500 -9.31 -2.74 17.83
CA GLY A 500 -8.98 -2.99 19.25
C GLY A 500 -7.54 -2.90 19.77
N THR A 501 -6.54 -3.07 18.93
CA THR A 501 -5.19 -3.52 19.34
C THR A 501 -4.18 -2.40 19.42
N PHE A 502 -4.45 -1.23 18.84
CA PHE A 502 -3.50 -0.11 18.88
C PHE A 502 -3.34 0.47 20.30
N GLU A 503 -4.43 0.56 21.06
CA GLU A 503 -4.41 1.19 22.39
C GLU A 503 -3.67 0.34 23.42
N GLU A 504 -3.98 -0.95 23.46
CA GLU A 504 -3.29 -1.92 24.32
C GLU A 504 -1.78 -1.91 24.07
N VAL A 505 -1.39 -1.68 22.82
CA VAL A 505 0.01 -1.60 22.39
C VAL A 505 0.66 -0.29 22.77
N LEU A 506 -0.01 0.84 22.53
CA LEU A 506 0.55 2.14 22.87
C LEU A 506 0.72 2.28 24.38
N ASP A 507 -0.16 1.67 25.17
CA ASP A 507 -0.05 1.63 26.63
C ASP A 507 1.05 0.65 27.11
N ALA A 508 1.46 -0.30 26.27
CA ALA A 508 2.51 -1.28 26.55
C ALA A 508 3.91 -0.89 26.03
N LEU A 509 4.05 0.25 25.34
CA LEU A 509 5.30 0.81 24.82
C LEU A 509 5.74 2.03 25.66
#